data_AF-A0A2A5DAY4-F1
#
_entry.id   AF-A0A2A5DAY4-F1
#
_cell.length_a   1.000
_cell.length_b   1.000
_cell.length_c   1.000
_cell.angle_alpha   90.00
_cell.angle_beta   90.00
_cell.angle_gamma   90.00
#
_symmetry.space_group_name_H-M   'P 1'
#
loop_
_entity.id
_entity.type
_entity.pdbx_description
1 polymer ?
#
loop_
_entity_poly.entity_id
_entity_poly.type
_entity_poly.pdbx_seq_one_letter_code
_entity_poly.pdbx_strand_id
1 'polypeptide(L)'
;MQNRRLSLLSALALAVSACGGPGDNVEILDQRTAAWVPQHSNQGLTSAQRFDREEVQAPKPPQMQSAPIGNALLFDLPEGWTKDEGTRMRLINLHPAGNANADCFVSVLGGDGGGLAANLNRWRKQIGLEDASDAEIAALPKVKLLGGDASLLQLEGSFVGMGNEAQDDWALTGVIVSTPQATIFVKMTGPAALLQAEHERFLSFVSSVHFGEDTHGTHDPPQPPKQAEPESEAKVDADSNAESVEDIADELFSANGYRFQVPEGWADAGPRMMCALNFRVGKETECFLVVLGGDGGGLIPNLDRWQGQLGLDPLSTEEIDALPTADFLGGSAVMHEAVGEYTGMSGEASFEEKTLLGLALLTGESAYFLKMIGPKEEVAEHKGAFLTFAANLEEVK
;
A
#
# COMPACT_ATOMS: atom_id res chain seq x y z
N MET A 1 44.78 -48.05 -71.54
CA MET A 1 44.59 -48.36 -70.10
C MET A 1 43.81 -47.22 -69.45
N GLN A 2 42.95 -47.58 -68.50
CA GLN A 2 41.78 -46.85 -68.00
C GLN A 2 42.05 -45.53 -67.26
N ASN A 3 41.12 -44.58 -67.39
CA ASN A 3 40.30 -43.91 -66.34
C ASN A 3 39.95 -42.46 -66.76
N ARG A 4 38.66 -42.14 -66.98
CA ARG A 4 37.66 -41.63 -66.00
C ARG A 4 38.06 -40.25 -65.44
N ARG A 5 37.24 -39.20 -65.37
CA ARG A 5 35.80 -38.96 -65.59
C ARG A 5 35.56 -37.45 -65.80
N LEU A 6 34.47 -37.18 -66.53
CA LEU A 6 33.71 -35.93 -66.69
C LEU A 6 33.31 -35.21 -65.38
N SER A 7 33.43 -33.88 -65.43
CA SER A 7 32.38 -32.85 -65.30
C SER A 7 31.64 -32.51 -63.99
N LEU A 8 31.56 -31.18 -63.81
CA LEU A 8 30.45 -30.31 -63.33
C LEU A 8 30.30 -30.00 -61.82
N LEU A 9 30.70 -28.76 -61.48
CA LEU A 9 29.95 -27.67 -60.82
C LEU A 9 28.77 -28.07 -59.90
N SER A 10 28.78 -27.57 -58.66
CA SER A 10 27.90 -26.45 -58.21
C SER A 10 27.96 -26.27 -56.69
N ALA A 11 28.13 -25.02 -56.26
CA ALA A 11 27.99 -24.57 -54.88
C ALA A 11 26.51 -24.66 -54.44
N LEU A 12 26.26 -25.12 -53.22
CA LEU A 12 24.93 -25.10 -52.60
C LEU A 12 24.98 -24.28 -51.32
N ALA A 13 24.32 -23.12 -51.36
CA ALA A 13 24.05 -22.27 -50.21
C ALA A 13 22.98 -22.93 -49.32
N LEU A 14 23.28 -23.06 -48.02
CA LEU A 14 22.33 -23.50 -47.00
C LEU A 14 21.53 -22.28 -46.51
N ALA A 15 20.28 -22.17 -46.96
CA ALA A 15 19.29 -21.31 -46.35
C ALA A 15 18.58 -22.09 -45.25
N VAL A 16 18.77 -21.68 -43.98
CA VAL A 16 17.98 -22.18 -42.85
C VAL A 16 16.77 -21.25 -42.69
N SER A 17 15.65 -21.66 -43.27
CA SER A 17 14.34 -21.03 -43.03
C SER A 17 13.73 -21.63 -41.77
N ALA A 18 13.87 -20.95 -40.64
CA ALA A 18 13.18 -21.27 -39.40
C ALA A 18 11.97 -20.34 -39.24
N CYS A 19 10.76 -20.84 -39.52
CA CYS A 19 9.48 -20.31 -39.06
C CYS A 19 8.40 -21.37 -39.35
N GLY A 20 7.97 -22.11 -38.32
CA GLY A 20 6.72 -22.90 -38.34
C GLY A 20 5.70 -22.21 -37.44
N GLY A 21 4.56 -21.82 -37.99
CA GLY A 21 3.49 -21.11 -37.27
C GLY A 21 2.66 -22.04 -36.36
N PRO A 22 1.78 -21.48 -35.51
CA PRO A 22 0.96 -22.25 -34.59
C PRO A 22 -0.15 -22.99 -35.36
N GLY A 23 0.06 -24.28 -35.65
CA GLY A 23 -0.91 -25.11 -36.37
C GLY A 23 -0.43 -26.49 -36.80
N ASP A 24 0.87 -26.78 -36.73
CA ASP A 24 1.39 -28.08 -37.16
C ASP A 24 1.20 -29.13 -36.05
N ASN A 25 0.19 -29.98 -36.21
CA ASN A 25 0.10 -31.24 -35.47
C ASN A 25 1.27 -32.13 -35.93
N VAL A 26 2.24 -32.35 -35.04
CA VAL A 26 3.38 -33.23 -35.30
C VAL A 26 3.03 -34.65 -34.87
N GLU A 27 3.12 -35.60 -35.79
CA GLU A 27 2.91 -37.02 -35.50
C GLU A 27 4.09 -37.55 -34.66
N ILE A 28 3.79 -38.16 -33.52
CA ILE A 28 4.82 -38.74 -32.65
C ILE A 28 5.31 -40.05 -33.29
N LEU A 29 6.48 -40.01 -33.91
CA LEU A 29 7.05 -41.14 -34.66
C LEU A 29 7.74 -42.18 -33.76
N ASP A 30 8.05 -41.85 -32.51
CA ASP A 30 8.67 -42.79 -31.58
C ASP A 30 8.41 -42.40 -30.12
N GLN A 31 8.27 -43.41 -29.25
CA GLN A 31 8.14 -43.24 -27.81
C GLN A 31 9.11 -44.18 -27.12
N ARG A 32 9.88 -43.63 -26.17
CA ARG A 32 10.70 -44.44 -25.26
C ARG A 32 10.03 -44.54 -23.90
N THR A 33 9.97 -45.74 -23.33
CA THR A 33 9.64 -45.91 -21.92
C THR A 33 10.87 -45.55 -21.10
N ALA A 34 10.80 -44.45 -20.35
CA ALA A 34 11.83 -44.15 -19.36
C ALA A 34 11.72 -45.18 -18.23
N ALA A 35 12.82 -45.85 -17.89
CA ALA A 35 12.89 -46.80 -16.77
C ALA A 35 12.87 -46.11 -15.38
N TRP A 36 12.43 -44.85 -15.32
CA TRP A 36 12.36 -44.09 -14.08
C TRP A 36 10.98 -44.26 -13.46
N VAL A 37 10.93 -44.96 -12.34
CA VAL A 37 9.77 -44.97 -11.46
C VAL A 37 9.73 -43.60 -10.78
N PRO A 38 8.63 -42.83 -10.87
CA PRO A 38 8.47 -41.62 -10.07
C PRO A 38 8.56 -42.04 -8.60
N GLN A 39 9.62 -41.64 -7.90
CA GLN A 39 9.61 -41.75 -6.45
C GLN A 39 8.52 -40.80 -5.96
N HIS A 40 7.57 -41.32 -5.18
CA HIS A 40 6.55 -40.51 -4.53
C HIS A 40 7.23 -39.30 -3.90
N SER A 41 6.80 -38.09 -4.28
CA SER A 41 7.28 -36.89 -3.62
C SER A 41 6.87 -37.00 -2.15
N ASN A 42 7.87 -37.07 -1.27
CA ASN A 42 7.64 -37.25 0.15
C ASN A 42 7.13 -35.91 0.71
N GLN A 43 5.81 -35.71 0.68
CA GLN A 43 5.16 -34.42 0.92
C GLN A 43 5.39 -33.87 2.34
N GLY A 44 5.91 -34.69 3.26
CA GLY A 44 6.25 -34.29 4.63
C GLY A 44 7.65 -33.72 4.82
N LEU A 45 8.51 -33.67 3.79
CA LEU A 45 9.85 -33.10 3.94
C LEU A 45 9.83 -31.57 3.86
N THR A 46 10.48 -30.91 4.81
CA THR A 46 10.72 -29.47 4.79
C THR A 46 11.66 -29.10 3.63
N SER A 47 11.67 -27.83 3.22
CA SER A 47 12.59 -27.35 2.17
C SER A 47 14.05 -27.62 2.53
N ALA A 48 14.45 -27.47 3.81
CA ALA A 48 15.80 -27.76 4.27
C ALA A 48 16.20 -29.23 4.03
N GLN A 49 15.29 -30.17 4.34
CA GLN A 49 15.50 -31.60 4.13
C GLN A 49 15.53 -32.00 2.65
N ARG A 50 14.87 -31.25 1.76
CA ARG A 50 14.88 -31.51 0.30
C ARG A 50 16.18 -31.06 -0.37
N PHE A 51 16.89 -30.10 0.20
CA PHE A 51 18.08 -29.49 -0.39
C PHE A 51 19.37 -29.84 0.34
N ASP A 52 19.36 -30.89 1.17
CA ASP A 52 20.51 -31.43 1.90
C ASP A 52 21.31 -30.34 2.65
N ARG A 53 20.59 -29.39 3.25
CA ARG A 53 21.16 -28.37 4.14
C ARG A 53 20.98 -28.83 5.58
N GLU A 54 22.09 -28.90 6.34
CA GLU A 54 22.02 -29.10 7.79
C GLU A 54 21.03 -28.12 8.41
N GLU A 55 20.13 -28.63 9.26
CA GLU A 55 19.23 -27.83 10.08
C GLU A 55 20.07 -26.99 11.06
N VAL A 56 20.47 -25.80 10.61
CA VAL A 56 20.91 -24.76 11.52
C VAL A 56 19.67 -24.32 12.28
N GLN A 57 19.60 -24.70 13.55
CA GLN A 57 18.58 -24.22 14.47
C GLN A 57 18.70 -22.69 14.52
N ALA A 58 17.81 -22.00 13.81
CA ALA A 58 17.81 -20.55 13.75
C ALA A 58 17.65 -20.01 15.18
N PRO A 59 18.48 -19.05 15.62
CA PRO A 59 18.22 -18.36 16.87
C PRO A 59 16.81 -17.77 16.78
N LYS A 60 16.03 -17.96 17.84
CA LYS A 60 14.68 -17.39 17.97
C LYS A 60 14.81 -15.88 17.70
N PRO A 61 14.15 -15.33 16.66
CA PRO A 61 14.31 -13.92 16.35
C PRO A 61 13.90 -13.10 17.56
N PRO A 62 14.63 -12.03 17.91
CA PRO A 62 14.16 -11.10 18.92
C PRO A 62 12.76 -10.65 18.51
N GLN A 63 11.79 -10.74 19.41
CA GLN A 63 10.51 -10.07 19.24
C GLN A 63 10.79 -8.56 19.30
N MET A 64 11.17 -7.99 18.16
CA MET A 64 11.06 -6.56 17.94
C MET A 64 9.58 -6.27 17.76
N GLN A 65 9.00 -5.61 18.77
CA GLN A 65 7.72 -4.94 18.66
C GLN A 65 7.84 -3.89 17.55
N SER A 66 7.39 -4.21 16.34
CA SER A 66 7.17 -3.20 15.30
C SER A 66 5.77 -2.65 15.49
N ALA A 67 5.69 -1.36 15.81
CA ALA A 67 4.41 -0.68 15.99
C ALA A 67 3.57 -0.74 14.69
N PRO A 68 2.32 -1.22 14.73
CA PRO A 68 1.45 -1.21 13.56
C PRO A 68 1.01 0.22 13.21
N ILE A 69 0.72 0.45 11.92
CA ILE A 69 0.21 1.67 11.25
C ILE A 69 -1.13 2.19 11.86
N GLY A 70 -1.62 1.58 12.94
CA GLY A 70 -2.82 1.98 13.67
C GLY A 70 -2.66 3.19 14.60
N ASN A 71 -1.57 3.96 14.50
CA ASN A 71 -1.26 5.08 15.41
C ASN A 71 -1.75 6.46 14.92
N ALA A 72 -2.23 6.60 13.67
CA ALA A 72 -2.72 7.90 13.18
C ALA A 72 -4.23 8.12 13.40
N LEU A 73 -5.01 7.03 13.57
CA LEU A 73 -6.46 7.10 13.80
C LEU A 73 -6.77 6.86 15.27
N LEU A 74 -7.33 7.88 15.91
CA LEU A 74 -7.92 7.78 17.24
C LEU A 74 -9.40 7.41 17.11
N PHE A 75 -9.88 6.63 18.07
CA PHE A 75 -11.25 6.18 18.13
C PHE A 75 -11.60 5.75 19.55
N ASP A 76 -12.88 5.80 19.89
CA ASP A 76 -13.39 5.22 21.11
C ASP A 76 -13.64 3.74 20.89
N LEU A 77 -12.92 2.88 21.62
CA LEU A 77 -13.17 1.44 21.60
C LEU A 77 -14.54 1.16 22.23
N PRO A 78 -15.51 0.59 21.49
CA PRO A 78 -16.81 0.32 22.07
C PRO A 78 -16.71 -0.67 23.23
N GLU A 79 -17.49 -0.43 24.29
CA GLU A 79 -17.52 -1.33 25.44
C GLU A 79 -17.90 -2.75 24.99
N GLY A 80 -17.14 -3.72 25.50
CA GLY A 80 -17.30 -5.14 25.17
C GLY A 80 -16.55 -5.59 23.90
N TRP A 81 -15.98 -4.66 23.13
CA TRP A 81 -15.19 -5.01 21.95
C TRP A 81 -13.73 -5.22 22.31
N THR A 82 -13.05 -6.10 21.59
CA THR A 82 -11.60 -6.27 21.68
C THR A 82 -10.92 -5.69 20.45
N LYS A 83 -9.69 -5.21 20.60
CA LYS A 83 -8.86 -4.68 19.51
C LYS A 83 -7.69 -5.63 19.26
N ASP A 84 -7.50 -5.96 17.99
CA ASP A 84 -6.33 -6.71 17.51
C ASP A 84 -5.38 -5.77 16.75
N GLU A 85 -4.16 -6.26 16.47
CA GLU A 85 -3.17 -5.49 15.71
C GLU A 85 -3.68 -5.18 14.29
N GLY A 86 -3.51 -3.94 13.87
CA GLY A 86 -3.77 -3.52 12.49
C GLY A 86 -2.79 -4.20 11.51
N THR A 87 -3.20 -4.31 10.25
CA THR A 87 -2.34 -4.76 9.14
C THR A 87 -2.20 -3.63 8.12
N ARG A 88 -1.33 -3.81 7.10
CA ARG A 88 -1.18 -2.82 6.01
C ARG A 88 -2.50 -2.47 5.30
N MET A 89 -3.44 -3.42 5.22
CA MET A 89 -4.72 -3.26 4.52
C MET A 89 -5.89 -2.95 5.47
N ARG A 90 -5.76 -3.25 6.77
CA ARG A 90 -6.78 -3.00 7.79
C ARG A 90 -6.15 -2.18 8.92
N LEU A 91 -6.40 -0.88 8.93
CA LEU A 91 -5.82 0.07 9.88
C LEU A 91 -6.29 -0.19 11.32
N ILE A 92 -7.54 -0.62 11.48
CA ILE A 92 -8.15 -0.95 12.76
C ILE A 92 -8.81 -2.32 12.61
N ASN A 93 -8.56 -3.25 13.55
CA ASN A 93 -9.21 -4.55 13.65
C ASN A 93 -9.87 -4.66 15.03
N LEU A 94 -11.19 -4.85 15.06
CA LEU A 94 -12.00 -4.95 16.26
C LEU A 94 -12.91 -6.18 16.20
N HIS A 95 -13.23 -6.74 17.35
CA HIS A 95 -14.12 -7.88 17.49
C HIS A 95 -15.21 -7.59 18.52
N PRO A 96 -16.48 -7.51 18.10
CA PRO A 96 -17.61 -7.44 19.03
C PRO A 96 -17.69 -8.70 19.89
N ALA A 97 -18.05 -8.55 21.17
CA ALA A 97 -18.33 -9.70 22.03
C ALA A 97 -19.56 -10.49 21.52
N GLY A 98 -19.66 -11.76 21.95
CA GLY A 98 -20.83 -12.60 21.68
C GLY A 98 -20.67 -13.57 20.50
N ASN A 99 -19.70 -13.37 19.60
CA ASN A 99 -19.33 -14.35 18.58
C ASN A 99 -17.87 -14.22 18.16
N ALA A 100 -17.10 -15.32 18.20
CA ALA A 100 -15.68 -15.32 17.85
C ALA A 100 -15.39 -15.03 16.36
N ASN A 101 -16.39 -15.20 15.50
CA ASN A 101 -16.30 -14.93 14.07
C ASN A 101 -16.85 -13.55 13.69
N ALA A 102 -17.35 -12.76 14.66
CA ALA A 102 -17.71 -11.38 14.40
C ALA A 102 -16.44 -10.54 14.22
N ASP A 103 -16.41 -9.75 13.16
CA ASP A 103 -15.24 -8.99 12.74
C ASP A 103 -15.68 -7.59 12.34
N CYS A 104 -14.98 -6.57 12.83
CA CYS A 104 -15.16 -5.17 12.44
C CYS A 104 -13.80 -4.53 12.14
N PHE A 105 -13.62 -4.00 10.94
CA PHE A 105 -12.34 -3.40 10.56
C PHE A 105 -12.49 -2.12 9.75
N VAL A 106 -11.46 -1.28 9.84
CA VAL A 106 -11.29 -0.09 9.00
C VAL A 106 -10.19 -0.38 7.98
N SER A 107 -10.50 -0.18 6.70
CA SER A 107 -9.57 -0.37 5.58
C SER A 107 -9.60 0.83 4.64
N VAL A 108 -8.52 1.04 3.91
CA VAL A 108 -8.36 2.17 2.99
C VAL A 108 -7.89 1.66 1.64
N LEU A 109 -8.54 2.13 0.58
CA LEU A 109 -8.09 1.94 -0.80
C LEU A 109 -7.83 3.32 -1.43
N GLY A 110 -6.84 3.41 -2.30
CA GLY A 110 -6.56 4.65 -3.03
C GLY A 110 -7.63 4.99 -4.07
N GLY A 111 -7.73 6.26 -4.43
CA GLY A 111 -8.68 6.78 -5.40
C GLY A 111 -10.15 6.57 -5.01
N ASP A 112 -10.98 6.31 -6.01
CA ASP A 112 -12.42 6.07 -5.82
C ASP A 112 -12.74 4.69 -5.20
N GLY A 113 -11.71 3.85 -4.96
CA GLY A 113 -11.88 2.51 -4.42
C GLY A 113 -12.75 1.59 -5.30
N GLY A 114 -12.89 1.90 -6.59
CA GLY A 114 -13.82 1.25 -7.51
C GLY A 114 -15.27 1.75 -7.42
N GLY A 115 -15.54 2.82 -6.67
CA GLY A 115 -16.83 3.51 -6.60
C GLY A 115 -17.86 2.88 -5.66
N LEU A 116 -18.80 3.70 -5.16
CA LEU A 116 -19.81 3.27 -4.19
C LEU A 116 -20.67 2.10 -4.70
N ALA A 117 -21.18 2.19 -5.93
CA ALA A 117 -22.08 1.19 -6.51
C ALA A 117 -21.42 -0.19 -6.64
N ALA A 118 -20.19 -0.24 -7.16
CA ALA A 118 -19.48 -1.51 -7.31
C ALA A 118 -19.12 -2.14 -5.96
N ASN A 119 -18.77 -1.33 -4.96
CA ASN A 119 -18.50 -1.81 -3.60
C ASN A 119 -19.76 -2.34 -2.90
N LEU A 120 -20.87 -1.62 -2.98
CA LEU A 120 -22.17 -2.09 -2.48
C LEU A 120 -22.52 -3.44 -3.10
N ASN A 121 -22.45 -3.56 -4.42
CA ASN A 121 -22.81 -4.79 -5.12
C ASN A 121 -21.85 -5.95 -4.81
N ARG A 122 -20.55 -5.67 -4.60
CA ARG A 122 -19.61 -6.68 -4.07
C ARG A 122 -20.02 -7.17 -2.68
N TRP A 123 -20.43 -6.29 -1.78
CA TRP A 123 -20.86 -6.68 -0.43
C TRP A 123 -22.23 -7.39 -0.43
N ARG A 124 -23.15 -7.00 -1.31
CA ARG A 124 -24.42 -7.70 -1.52
C ARG A 124 -24.20 -9.14 -2.01
N LYS A 125 -23.27 -9.36 -2.93
CA LYS A 125 -22.90 -10.72 -3.36
C LYS A 125 -22.32 -11.55 -2.23
N GLN A 126 -21.60 -10.94 -1.28
CA GLN A 126 -21.08 -11.64 -0.11
C GLN A 126 -22.17 -12.04 0.90
N ILE A 127 -23.37 -11.45 0.83
CA ILE A 127 -24.50 -11.78 1.71
C ILE A 127 -25.65 -12.48 0.95
N GLY A 128 -25.39 -12.89 -0.30
CA GLY A 128 -26.34 -13.62 -1.15
C GLY A 128 -27.46 -12.76 -1.76
N LEU A 129 -27.27 -11.45 -1.86
CA LEU A 129 -28.24 -10.52 -2.44
C LEU A 129 -27.91 -10.15 -3.89
N GLU A 130 -28.95 -9.90 -4.68
CA GLU A 130 -28.86 -9.35 -6.04
C GLU A 130 -28.32 -7.93 -6.04
N ASP A 131 -27.78 -7.46 -7.17
CA ASP A 131 -27.25 -6.09 -7.31
C ASP A 131 -28.34 -5.04 -7.01
N ALA A 132 -27.96 -3.94 -6.35
CA ALA A 132 -28.86 -2.85 -6.03
C ALA A 132 -29.15 -1.97 -7.25
N SER A 133 -30.35 -1.42 -7.30
CA SER A 133 -30.73 -0.38 -8.26
C SER A 133 -30.12 0.98 -7.89
N ASP A 134 -30.01 1.87 -8.88
CA ASP A 134 -29.51 3.25 -8.68
C ASP A 134 -30.35 4.01 -7.65
N ALA A 135 -31.67 3.75 -7.59
CA ALA A 135 -32.57 4.36 -6.62
C ALA A 135 -32.25 3.91 -5.18
N GLU A 136 -31.96 2.62 -4.99
CA GLU A 136 -31.55 2.08 -3.68
C GLU A 136 -30.18 2.64 -3.26
N ILE A 137 -29.23 2.77 -4.20
CA ILE A 137 -27.91 3.37 -3.94
C ILE A 137 -28.05 4.85 -3.53
N ALA A 138 -28.89 5.61 -4.24
CA ALA A 138 -29.12 7.02 -3.94
C ALA A 138 -29.85 7.24 -2.60
N ALA A 139 -30.66 6.26 -2.17
CA ALA A 139 -31.41 6.31 -0.92
C ALA A 139 -30.61 5.83 0.32
N LEU A 140 -29.34 5.44 0.17
CA LEU A 140 -28.52 4.99 1.29
C LEU A 140 -28.43 6.06 2.39
N PRO A 141 -28.66 5.71 3.67
CA PRO A 141 -28.48 6.63 4.79
C PRO A 141 -27.06 7.18 4.84
N LYS A 142 -26.91 8.40 5.39
CA LYS A 142 -25.62 9.07 5.55
C LYS A 142 -25.24 9.16 7.02
N VAL A 143 -23.97 8.88 7.30
CA VAL A 143 -23.34 9.02 8.63
C VAL A 143 -22.05 9.83 8.51
N LYS A 144 -21.50 10.29 9.64
CA LYS A 144 -20.21 10.99 9.66
C LYS A 144 -19.08 10.00 9.92
N LEU A 145 -18.03 10.08 9.10
CA LEU A 145 -16.77 9.35 9.29
C LEU A 145 -15.64 10.29 8.89
N LEU A 146 -14.66 10.52 9.78
CA LEU A 146 -13.54 11.44 9.54
C LEU A 146 -14.00 12.85 9.09
N GLY A 147 -15.11 13.33 9.64
CA GLY A 147 -15.71 14.63 9.28
C GLY A 147 -16.48 14.67 7.95
N GLY A 148 -16.37 13.64 7.10
CA GLY A 148 -17.06 13.54 5.81
C GLY A 148 -18.43 12.83 5.88
N ASP A 149 -19.28 13.06 4.88
CA ASP A 149 -20.52 12.29 4.69
C ASP A 149 -20.21 10.93 4.07
N ALA A 150 -20.58 9.87 4.77
CA ALA A 150 -20.33 8.49 4.37
C ALA A 150 -21.66 7.74 4.17
N SER A 151 -21.72 6.86 3.17
CA SER A 151 -22.89 6.00 2.95
C SER A 151 -22.88 4.84 3.94
N LEU A 152 -23.98 4.64 4.66
CA LEU A 152 -24.21 3.48 5.54
C LEU A 152 -25.00 2.41 4.80
N LEU A 153 -24.53 1.16 4.93
CA LEU A 153 -25.10 -0.04 4.34
C LEU A 153 -25.42 -1.02 5.47
N GLN A 154 -26.62 -1.59 5.45
CA GLN A 154 -27.02 -2.67 6.35
C GLN A 154 -27.66 -3.78 5.52
N LEU A 155 -27.05 -4.95 5.53
CA LEU A 155 -27.44 -6.08 4.70
C LEU A 155 -27.56 -7.32 5.57
N GLU A 156 -28.56 -8.14 5.33
CA GLU A 156 -28.80 -9.41 6.00
C GLU A 156 -28.93 -10.53 4.96
N GLY A 157 -28.48 -11.73 5.30
CA GLY A 157 -28.52 -12.89 4.39
C GLY A 157 -27.47 -13.94 4.72
N SER A 158 -27.02 -14.69 3.71
CA SER A 158 -26.04 -15.76 3.88
C SER A 158 -24.65 -15.26 3.56
N PHE A 159 -23.79 -15.13 4.58
CA PHE A 159 -22.48 -14.51 4.44
C PHE A 159 -21.42 -15.50 3.95
N VAL A 160 -20.69 -15.13 2.89
CA VAL A 160 -19.54 -15.86 2.37
C VAL A 160 -18.28 -15.01 2.51
N GLY A 161 -17.42 -15.36 3.47
CA GLY A 161 -16.09 -14.78 3.63
C GLY A 161 -15.06 -15.37 2.67
N MET A 162 -13.83 -14.85 2.66
CA MET A 162 -12.76 -15.42 1.83
C MET A 162 -12.42 -16.84 2.29
N GLY A 163 -12.82 -17.85 1.50
CA GLY A 163 -12.46 -19.25 1.70
C GLY A 163 -13.30 -20.02 2.73
N ASN A 164 -14.39 -19.44 3.25
CA ASN A 164 -15.25 -20.09 4.24
C ASN A 164 -16.57 -20.60 3.62
N GLU A 165 -17.19 -21.57 4.28
CA GLU A 165 -18.56 -21.98 3.99
C GLU A 165 -19.53 -20.82 4.27
N ALA A 166 -20.65 -20.80 3.54
CA ALA A 166 -21.69 -19.80 3.72
C ALA A 166 -22.30 -19.92 5.12
N GLN A 167 -22.46 -18.78 5.80
CA GLN A 167 -23.09 -18.72 7.11
C GLN A 167 -24.45 -18.03 7.00
N ASP A 168 -25.50 -18.79 7.25
CA ASP A 168 -26.87 -18.29 7.28
C ASP A 168 -27.14 -17.44 8.53
N ASP A 169 -28.18 -16.61 8.48
CA ASP A 169 -28.55 -15.65 9.53
C ASP A 169 -27.41 -14.69 9.91
N TRP A 170 -26.60 -14.31 8.93
CA TRP A 170 -25.54 -13.32 9.08
C TRP A 170 -25.95 -11.96 8.52
N ALA A 171 -25.20 -10.94 8.91
CA ALA A 171 -25.35 -9.60 8.40
C ALA A 171 -23.99 -8.99 8.07
N LEU A 172 -24.05 -7.93 7.27
CA LEU A 172 -22.95 -7.05 6.94
C LEU A 172 -23.44 -5.62 7.13
N THR A 173 -22.85 -4.92 8.09
CA THR A 173 -22.99 -3.46 8.23
C THR A 173 -21.70 -2.81 7.74
N GLY A 174 -21.80 -1.78 6.92
CA GLY A 174 -20.61 -1.11 6.43
C GLY A 174 -20.83 0.36 6.11
N VAL A 175 -19.75 1.12 6.19
CA VAL A 175 -19.70 2.56 5.93
C VAL A 175 -18.64 2.82 4.89
N ILE A 176 -19.00 3.59 3.86
CA ILE A 176 -18.10 3.94 2.76
C ILE A 176 -18.06 5.46 2.63
N VAL A 177 -16.87 6.03 2.81
CA VAL A 177 -16.59 7.42 2.45
C VAL A 177 -15.60 7.43 1.30
N SER A 178 -16.01 8.01 0.18
CA SER A 178 -15.16 8.20 -0.99
C SER A 178 -14.71 9.66 -1.03
N THR A 179 -13.40 9.86 -1.03
CA THR A 179 -12.77 11.14 -1.35
C THR A 179 -12.09 11.02 -2.72
N PRO A 180 -11.73 12.13 -3.38
CA PRO A 180 -10.96 12.04 -4.63
C PRO A 180 -9.62 11.28 -4.48
N GLN A 181 -9.05 11.23 -3.27
CA GLN A 181 -7.73 10.66 -2.99
C GLN A 181 -7.79 9.21 -2.50
N ALA A 182 -8.80 8.87 -1.71
CA ALA A 182 -8.95 7.56 -1.10
C ALA A 182 -10.41 7.25 -0.76
N THR A 183 -10.73 5.96 -0.71
CA THR A 183 -11.98 5.46 -0.17
C THR A 183 -11.72 4.65 1.09
N ILE A 184 -12.42 5.02 2.16
CA ILE A 184 -12.28 4.42 3.48
C ILE A 184 -13.53 3.58 3.74
N PHE A 185 -13.30 2.35 4.18
CA PHE A 185 -14.34 1.38 4.45
C PHE A 185 -14.27 1.00 5.92
N VAL A 186 -15.39 1.16 6.62
CA VAL A 186 -15.62 0.47 7.90
C VAL A 186 -16.56 -0.68 7.61
N LYS A 187 -16.20 -1.90 7.98
CA LYS A 187 -17.03 -3.07 7.71
C LYS A 187 -17.11 -3.96 8.93
N MET A 188 -18.34 -4.30 9.31
CA MET A 188 -18.68 -5.23 10.37
C MET A 188 -19.49 -6.40 9.83
N THR A 189 -19.11 -7.63 10.17
CA THR A 189 -19.79 -8.87 9.78
C THR A 189 -19.96 -9.80 10.98
N GLY A 190 -21.06 -10.54 11.02
CA GLY A 190 -21.37 -11.51 12.09
C GLY A 190 -22.84 -11.93 12.04
N PRO A 191 -23.33 -12.68 13.05
CA PRO A 191 -24.74 -13.05 13.14
C PRO A 191 -25.66 -11.81 13.13
N ALA A 192 -26.77 -11.86 12.40
CA ALA A 192 -27.68 -10.73 12.21
C ALA A 192 -28.20 -10.16 13.53
N ALA A 193 -28.62 -11.03 14.45
CA ALA A 193 -29.06 -10.63 15.79
C ALA A 193 -27.98 -9.91 16.61
N LEU A 194 -26.71 -10.30 16.44
CA LEU A 194 -25.58 -9.64 17.10
C LEU A 194 -25.35 -8.26 16.49
N LEU A 195 -25.29 -8.15 15.16
CA LEU A 195 -25.08 -6.87 14.48
C LEU A 195 -26.22 -5.87 14.75
N GLN A 196 -27.44 -6.37 14.91
CA GLN A 196 -28.58 -5.56 15.34
C GLN A 196 -28.40 -5.03 16.77
N ALA A 197 -27.95 -5.87 17.70
CA ALA A 197 -27.69 -5.45 19.08
C ALA A 197 -26.50 -4.47 19.18
N GLU A 198 -25.50 -4.62 18.32
CA GLU A 198 -24.29 -3.80 18.27
C GLU A 198 -24.43 -2.55 17.40
N HIS A 199 -25.61 -2.30 16.80
CA HIS A 199 -25.81 -1.24 15.82
C HIS A 199 -25.40 0.15 16.34
N GLU A 200 -25.91 0.54 17.51
CA GLU A 200 -25.61 1.84 18.12
C GLU A 200 -24.12 1.96 18.49
N ARG A 201 -23.50 0.87 18.96
CA ARG A 201 -22.06 0.84 19.29
C ARG A 201 -21.20 0.97 18.04
N PHE A 202 -21.60 0.34 16.93
CA PHE A 202 -20.94 0.51 15.64
C PHE A 202 -21.04 1.95 15.13
N LEU A 203 -22.21 2.59 15.22
CA LEU A 203 -22.36 3.98 14.81
C LEU A 203 -21.54 4.94 15.70
N SER A 204 -21.53 4.69 17.02
CA SER A 204 -20.69 5.43 17.96
C SER A 204 -19.21 5.30 17.58
N PHE A 205 -18.74 4.07 17.31
CA PHE A 205 -17.39 3.83 16.84
C PHE A 205 -17.09 4.62 15.56
N VAL A 206 -17.90 4.46 14.51
CA VAL A 206 -17.72 5.16 13.22
C VAL A 206 -17.62 6.68 13.42
N SER A 207 -18.46 7.25 14.28
CA SER A 207 -18.45 8.68 14.57
C SER A 207 -17.23 9.15 15.38
N SER A 208 -16.64 8.25 16.17
CA SER A 208 -15.46 8.55 16.99
C SER A 208 -14.14 8.49 16.22
N VAL A 209 -14.13 7.90 15.01
CA VAL A 209 -12.89 7.76 14.23
C VAL A 209 -12.46 9.13 13.72
N HIS A 210 -11.30 9.59 14.19
CA HIS A 210 -10.67 10.85 13.80
C HIS A 210 -9.15 10.67 13.65
N PHE A 211 -8.50 11.60 12.95
CA PHE A 211 -7.05 11.69 12.99
C PHE A 211 -6.63 12.26 14.33
N GLY A 212 -5.63 11.66 14.98
CA GLY A 212 -5.07 12.24 16.19
C GLY A 212 -4.35 13.55 15.87
N GLU A 213 -4.66 14.62 16.61
CA GLU A 213 -3.81 15.80 16.67
C GLU A 213 -2.55 15.46 17.49
N ASP A 214 -1.38 15.83 17.00
CA ASP A 214 -0.12 15.75 17.75
C ASP A 214 -0.17 16.74 18.93
N THR A 215 -0.77 16.35 20.07
CA THR A 215 -0.60 17.11 21.31
C THR A 215 0.71 16.69 21.99
N HIS A 216 1.84 17.17 21.47
CA HIS A 216 3.04 17.32 22.28
C HIS A 216 2.85 18.52 23.22
N GLY A 217 2.18 18.27 24.35
CA GLY A 217 2.08 19.22 25.45
C GLY A 217 2.11 18.46 26.76
N THR A 218 3.21 18.58 27.50
CA THR A 218 3.31 18.14 28.89
C THR A 218 2.11 18.66 29.68
N HIS A 219 1.28 17.76 30.20
CA HIS A 219 0.33 18.10 31.26
C HIS A 219 0.44 17.10 32.40
N ASP A 220 0.89 17.63 33.52
CA ASP A 220 0.76 17.07 34.86
C ASP A 220 -0.68 16.58 35.12
N PRO A 221 -0.86 15.59 36.02
CA PRO A 221 -2.18 15.06 36.34
C PRO A 221 -3.11 16.15 36.89
N PRO A 222 -4.43 16.06 36.64
CA PRO A 222 -5.37 17.14 36.87
C PRO A 222 -5.51 17.47 38.36
N GLN A 223 -5.21 18.72 38.72
CA GLN A 223 -5.60 19.26 40.03
C GLN A 223 -7.10 19.63 40.05
N PRO A 224 -7.80 19.42 41.18
CA PRO A 224 -9.24 19.67 41.29
C PRO A 224 -9.59 21.16 41.22
N PRO A 225 -10.79 21.51 40.71
CA PRO A 225 -11.13 22.87 40.31
C PRO A 225 -11.31 23.82 41.50
N LYS A 226 -10.68 25.00 41.41
CA LYS A 226 -10.99 26.17 42.25
C LYS A 226 -12.25 26.85 41.72
N GLN A 227 -13.22 27.06 42.61
CA GLN A 227 -14.43 27.84 42.38
C GLN A 227 -14.13 29.30 42.03
N ALA A 228 -14.86 29.85 41.06
CA ALA A 228 -15.28 31.25 41.03
C ALA A 228 -16.52 31.42 40.12
N GLU A 229 -17.62 31.90 40.69
CA GLU A 229 -18.74 32.57 39.98
C GLU A 229 -18.38 34.06 39.73
N PRO A 230 -19.20 34.85 38.99
CA PRO A 230 -19.74 34.62 37.66
C PRO A 230 -19.50 35.82 36.71
N GLU A 231 -20.01 35.65 35.49
CA GLU A 231 -19.97 36.44 34.26
C GLU A 231 -20.24 37.96 34.35
N SER A 232 -19.64 38.73 33.42
CA SER A 232 -20.30 39.88 32.80
C SER A 232 -19.85 40.15 31.34
N GLU A 233 -20.80 39.92 30.43
CA GLU A 233 -21.13 40.70 29.21
C GLU A 233 -20.05 41.20 28.23
N ALA A 234 -20.04 40.52 27.08
CA ALA A 234 -19.98 40.97 25.68
C ALA A 234 -19.41 42.37 25.30
N LYS A 235 -18.47 42.35 24.35
CA LYS A 235 -18.61 43.09 23.07
C LYS A 235 -17.67 42.56 21.98
N VAL A 236 -18.27 42.41 20.81
CA VAL A 236 -17.70 42.16 19.48
C VAL A 236 -16.69 43.23 19.07
N ASP A 237 -15.61 42.82 18.42
CA ASP A 237 -15.04 43.52 17.26
C ASP A 237 -14.39 42.52 16.32
N ALA A 238 -14.56 42.81 15.03
CA ALA A 238 -14.09 42.05 13.90
C ALA A 238 -12.65 42.41 13.53
N ASP A 239 -12.04 41.49 12.79
CA ASP A 239 -10.98 41.67 11.79
C ASP A 239 -9.58 41.14 12.15
N SER A 240 -9.03 40.49 11.12
CA SER A 240 -7.65 40.04 10.92
C SER A 240 -7.05 39.02 11.89
N ASN A 241 -6.78 37.82 11.39
CA ASN A 241 -5.39 37.39 11.37
C ASN A 241 -5.13 36.49 10.14
N ALA A 242 -4.42 37.06 9.18
CA ALA A 242 -3.60 36.29 8.26
C ALA A 242 -2.44 35.74 9.10
N GLU A 243 -2.38 34.42 9.27
CA GLU A 243 -1.20 33.80 9.85
C GLU A 243 -0.05 33.90 8.85
N SER A 244 1.00 34.58 9.29
CA SER A 244 2.27 34.75 8.60
C SER A 244 2.91 33.39 8.31
N VAL A 245 3.28 33.20 7.05
CA VAL A 245 3.77 31.95 6.44
C VAL A 245 5.22 31.62 6.83
N GLU A 246 5.74 32.15 7.95
CA GLU A 246 7.19 32.15 8.23
C GLU A 246 7.61 31.21 9.38
N ASP A 247 6.69 30.57 10.10
CA ASP A 247 7.02 29.75 11.29
C ASP A 247 6.88 28.22 11.13
N ILE A 248 6.54 27.69 9.94
CA ILE A 248 6.30 26.23 9.74
C ILE A 248 7.61 25.44 9.44
N ALA A 249 8.74 26.13 9.21
CA ALA A 249 9.95 25.49 8.69
C ALA A 249 10.75 24.64 9.72
N ASP A 250 10.48 24.78 11.03
CA ASP A 250 11.25 24.11 12.09
C ASP A 250 10.47 23.00 12.83
N GLU A 251 9.23 22.72 12.44
CA GLU A 251 8.43 21.69 13.10
C GLU A 251 8.85 20.27 12.68
N LEU A 252 9.13 19.44 13.68
CA LEU A 252 9.39 18.00 13.51
C LEU A 252 8.06 17.25 13.55
N PHE A 253 7.73 16.61 12.43
CA PHE A 253 6.52 15.79 12.26
C PHE A 253 6.82 14.32 12.54
N SER A 254 5.79 13.55 12.91
CA SER A 254 5.88 12.10 13.02
C SER A 254 4.69 11.42 12.36
N ALA A 255 4.93 10.50 11.42
CA ALA A 255 3.88 9.74 10.74
C ALA A 255 4.36 8.35 10.35
N ASN A 256 3.50 7.35 10.48
CA ASN A 256 3.71 5.97 10.02
C ASN A 256 5.03 5.31 10.50
N GLY A 257 5.46 5.64 11.72
CA GLY A 257 6.71 5.14 12.30
C GLY A 257 7.95 5.92 11.87
N TYR A 258 7.79 7.08 11.24
CA TYR A 258 8.88 7.95 10.82
C TYR A 258 8.78 9.32 11.44
N ARG A 259 9.92 9.93 11.73
CA ARG A 259 10.07 11.32 12.18
C ARG A 259 10.84 12.09 11.11
N PHE A 260 10.35 13.27 10.76
CA PHE A 260 10.91 14.09 9.68
C PHE A 260 10.51 15.55 9.80
N GLN A 261 11.21 16.42 9.09
CA GLN A 261 10.77 17.77 8.80
C GLN A 261 10.19 17.80 7.38
N VAL A 262 9.03 18.42 7.20
CA VAL A 262 8.46 18.59 5.86
C VAL A 262 9.23 19.70 5.16
N PRO A 263 9.85 19.45 3.98
CA PRO A 263 10.57 20.49 3.28
C PRO A 263 9.65 21.62 2.84
N GLU A 264 10.19 22.83 2.74
CA GLU A 264 9.44 23.99 2.28
C GLU A 264 8.77 23.74 0.92
N GLY A 265 7.48 24.10 0.81
CA GLY A 265 6.69 23.93 -0.41
C GLY A 265 6.20 22.49 -0.66
N TRP A 266 6.47 21.55 0.24
CA TRP A 266 5.90 20.21 0.19
C TRP A 266 4.60 20.17 0.98
N ALA A 267 3.63 19.39 0.50
CA ALA A 267 2.37 19.18 1.17
C ALA A 267 2.06 17.69 1.26
N ASP A 268 1.45 17.24 2.37
CA ASP A 268 0.95 15.87 2.47
C ASP A 268 -0.05 15.60 1.33
N ALA A 269 0.19 14.53 0.57
CA ALA A 269 -0.68 14.09 -0.53
C ALA A 269 -1.68 13.02 -0.09
N GLY A 270 -1.72 12.67 1.20
CA GLY A 270 -2.57 11.64 1.77
C GLY A 270 -2.06 10.23 1.51
N PRO A 271 -2.74 9.20 2.03
CA PRO A 271 -2.26 7.82 1.97
C PRO A 271 -2.25 7.29 0.53
N ARG A 272 -1.15 6.61 0.15
CA ARG A 272 -1.00 5.88 -1.11
C ARG A 272 -0.65 4.42 -0.81
N MET A 273 -1.23 3.49 -1.57
CA MET A 273 -1.00 2.06 -1.36
C MET A 273 0.51 1.74 -1.36
N MET A 274 0.95 0.94 -0.38
CA MET A 274 2.35 0.56 -0.15
C MET A 274 3.33 1.71 0.19
N CYS A 275 2.86 2.95 0.32
CA CYS A 275 3.69 4.09 0.69
C CYS A 275 3.54 4.41 2.19
N ALA A 276 4.65 4.51 2.90
CA ALA A 276 4.71 4.95 4.29
C ALA A 276 4.61 6.48 4.41
N LEU A 277 5.11 7.24 3.43
CA LEU A 277 4.96 8.70 3.35
C LEU A 277 4.65 9.09 1.92
N ASN A 278 3.89 10.17 1.72
CA ASN A 278 3.46 10.63 0.40
C ASN A 278 3.24 12.15 0.40
N PHE A 279 3.94 12.84 -0.49
CA PHE A 279 3.96 14.29 -0.58
C PHE A 279 3.70 14.76 -2.01
N ARG A 280 2.95 15.84 -2.14
CA ARG A 280 2.94 16.68 -3.33
C ARG A 280 4.08 17.69 -3.19
N VAL A 281 4.84 17.82 -4.25
CA VAL A 281 5.99 18.72 -4.34
C VAL A 281 5.72 19.65 -5.52
N GLY A 282 5.58 20.94 -5.24
CA GLY A 282 5.18 21.90 -6.27
C GLY A 282 3.83 21.56 -6.91
N LYS A 283 3.77 21.63 -8.26
CA LYS A 283 2.54 21.49 -9.04
C LYS A 283 2.31 20.08 -9.56
N GLU A 284 3.35 19.46 -10.09
CA GLU A 284 3.24 18.19 -10.84
C GLU A 284 4.19 17.10 -10.32
N THR A 285 4.95 17.40 -9.27
CA THR A 285 5.90 16.46 -8.68
C THR A 285 5.30 15.79 -7.45
N GLU A 286 5.58 14.51 -7.29
CA GLU A 286 5.26 13.74 -6.10
C GLU A 286 6.51 13.14 -5.48
N CYS A 287 6.54 13.03 -4.15
CA CYS A 287 7.59 12.32 -3.43
C CYS A 287 6.99 11.33 -2.44
N PHE A 288 7.40 10.06 -2.47
CA PHE A 288 6.83 9.04 -1.59
C PHE A 288 7.86 8.00 -1.16
N LEU A 289 7.64 7.46 0.05
CA LEU A 289 8.45 6.43 0.67
C LEU A 289 7.72 5.08 0.58
N VAL A 290 8.32 4.07 -0.04
CA VAL A 290 7.82 2.69 -0.05
C VAL A 290 8.68 1.81 0.86
N VAL A 291 8.03 0.95 1.65
CA VAL A 291 8.71 0.06 2.61
C VAL A 291 8.27 -1.38 2.38
N LEU A 292 9.23 -2.23 1.99
CA LEU A 292 9.02 -3.65 1.75
C LEU A 292 9.78 -4.47 2.80
N GLY A 293 9.23 -5.62 3.18
CA GLY A 293 9.93 -6.56 4.07
C GLY A 293 11.01 -7.34 3.30
N GLY A 294 12.03 -7.78 4.01
CA GLY A 294 13.17 -8.50 3.43
C GLY A 294 14.04 -7.60 2.55
N ASP A 295 14.54 -8.15 1.44
CA ASP A 295 15.38 -7.43 0.48
C ASP A 295 14.59 -6.59 -0.54
N GLY A 296 13.25 -6.57 -0.46
CA GLY A 296 12.40 -5.86 -1.42
C GLY A 296 12.55 -6.32 -2.87
N GLY A 297 13.01 -7.55 -3.09
CA GLY A 297 13.32 -8.08 -4.42
C GLY A 297 14.66 -7.61 -4.99
N GLY A 298 15.54 -7.02 -4.18
CA GLY A 298 16.91 -6.66 -4.53
C GLY A 298 17.07 -5.34 -5.29
N LEU A 299 18.28 -4.77 -5.28
CA LEU A 299 18.56 -3.47 -5.90
C LEU A 299 18.35 -3.49 -7.41
N ILE A 300 18.99 -4.44 -8.12
CA ILE A 300 18.99 -4.49 -9.60
C ILE A 300 17.56 -4.61 -10.16
N PRO A 301 16.71 -5.55 -9.71
CA PRO A 301 15.35 -5.65 -10.24
C PRO A 301 14.47 -4.43 -9.93
N ASN A 302 14.81 -3.63 -8.91
CA ASN A 302 14.12 -2.37 -8.63
C ASN A 302 14.59 -1.25 -9.56
N LEU A 303 15.90 -1.14 -9.82
CA LEU A 303 16.45 -0.21 -10.82
C LEU A 303 15.89 -0.50 -12.21
N ASP A 304 15.82 -1.77 -12.62
CA ASP A 304 15.23 -2.18 -13.90
C ASP A 304 13.75 -1.77 -14.01
N ARG A 305 13.01 -1.91 -12.90
CA ARG A 305 11.61 -1.46 -12.83
C ARG A 305 11.50 0.06 -12.96
N TRP A 306 12.43 0.82 -12.41
CA TRP A 306 12.43 2.29 -12.53
C TRP A 306 12.82 2.74 -13.94
N GLN A 307 13.78 2.08 -14.58
CA GLN A 307 14.12 2.30 -16.00
C GLN A 307 12.92 2.02 -16.89
N GLY A 308 12.25 0.87 -16.68
CA GLY A 308 11.05 0.51 -17.44
C GLY A 308 9.88 1.48 -17.23
N GLN A 309 9.77 2.12 -16.06
CA GLN A 309 8.79 3.20 -15.82
C GLN A 309 9.06 4.44 -16.66
N LEU A 310 10.30 4.64 -17.12
CA LEU A 310 10.72 5.76 -17.97
C LEU A 310 10.89 5.36 -19.45
N GLY A 311 10.53 4.13 -19.82
CA GLY A 311 10.74 3.61 -21.16
C GLY A 311 12.21 3.43 -21.55
N LEU A 312 13.09 3.31 -20.56
CA LEU A 312 14.54 3.19 -20.73
C LEU A 312 15.01 1.74 -20.65
N ASP A 313 16.17 1.47 -21.25
CA ASP A 313 16.83 0.17 -21.14
C ASP A 313 17.41 -0.06 -19.73
N PRO A 314 17.50 -1.32 -19.26
CA PRO A 314 18.19 -1.67 -18.02
C PRO A 314 19.63 -1.17 -17.99
N LEU A 315 20.10 -0.78 -16.80
CA LEU A 315 21.49 -0.37 -16.60
C LEU A 315 22.44 -1.55 -16.68
N SER A 316 23.63 -1.33 -17.24
CA SER A 316 24.74 -2.27 -17.14
C SER A 316 25.30 -2.34 -15.72
N THR A 317 26.05 -3.41 -15.42
CA THR A 317 26.73 -3.56 -14.11
C THR A 317 27.68 -2.39 -13.84
N GLU A 318 28.42 -1.92 -14.85
CA GLU A 318 29.35 -0.80 -14.70
C GLU A 318 28.62 0.51 -14.36
N GLU A 319 27.45 0.74 -14.96
CA GLU A 319 26.63 1.91 -14.65
C GLU A 319 26.03 1.83 -13.24
N ILE A 320 25.59 0.64 -12.81
CA ILE A 320 25.07 0.41 -11.45
C ILE A 320 26.16 0.64 -10.41
N ASP A 321 27.37 0.12 -10.64
CA ASP A 321 28.52 0.28 -9.74
C ASP A 321 29.00 1.74 -9.65
N ALA A 322 28.72 2.54 -10.69
CA ALA A 322 29.05 3.96 -10.74
C ALA A 322 27.95 4.87 -10.14
N LEU A 323 26.79 4.32 -9.73
CA LEU A 323 25.71 5.13 -9.17
C LEU A 323 26.17 5.82 -7.88
N PRO A 324 25.82 7.11 -7.71
CA PRO A 324 26.13 7.82 -6.47
C PRO A 324 25.35 7.24 -5.28
N THR A 325 25.81 7.54 -4.08
CA THR A 325 25.09 7.23 -2.84
C THR A 325 24.70 8.51 -2.10
N ALA A 326 23.68 8.41 -1.26
CA ALA A 326 23.22 9.49 -0.40
C ALA A 326 22.79 8.94 0.98
N ASP A 327 22.82 9.79 2.00
CA ASP A 327 22.36 9.45 3.33
C ASP A 327 20.82 9.31 3.34
N PHE A 328 20.32 8.22 3.90
CA PHE A 328 18.89 7.91 3.96
C PHE A 328 18.62 7.00 5.15
N LEU A 329 17.72 7.39 6.06
CA LEU A 329 17.38 6.62 7.27
C LEU A 329 18.62 6.22 8.11
N GLY A 330 19.61 7.11 8.18
CA GLY A 330 20.89 6.86 8.86
C GLY A 330 21.81 5.83 8.18
N GLY A 331 21.45 5.34 6.99
CA GLY A 331 22.26 4.46 6.14
C GLY A 331 22.73 5.15 4.86
N SER A 332 23.51 4.43 4.06
CA SER A 332 23.97 4.87 2.73
C SER A 332 23.14 4.17 1.65
N ALA A 333 22.31 4.93 0.95
CA ALA A 333 21.42 4.43 -0.09
C ALA A 333 21.99 4.67 -1.48
N VAL A 334 21.72 3.74 -2.41
CA VAL A 334 22.04 3.93 -3.82
C VAL A 334 21.05 4.94 -4.41
N MET A 335 21.59 5.97 -5.05
CA MET A 335 20.81 7.03 -5.69
C MET A 335 20.79 6.83 -7.20
N HIS A 336 19.60 6.91 -7.78
CA HIS A 336 19.40 6.87 -9.22
C HIS A 336 18.53 8.04 -9.67
N GLU A 337 18.95 8.70 -10.73
CA GLU A 337 18.22 9.80 -11.37
C GLU A 337 18.21 9.56 -12.88
N ALA A 338 17.02 9.49 -13.46
CA ALA A 338 16.84 9.27 -14.89
C ALA A 338 15.64 10.06 -15.43
N VAL A 339 15.70 10.36 -16.72
CA VAL A 339 14.68 11.12 -17.45
C VAL A 339 14.18 10.26 -18.61
N GLY A 340 12.86 10.17 -18.77
CA GLY A 340 12.25 9.45 -19.89
C GLY A 340 10.73 9.58 -19.91
N GLU A 341 10.10 8.84 -20.83
CA GLU A 341 8.65 8.82 -20.99
C GLU A 341 8.01 8.01 -19.85
N TYR A 342 7.36 8.70 -18.91
CA TYR A 342 6.89 8.07 -17.69
C TYR A 342 5.56 7.36 -17.87
N THR A 343 5.50 6.10 -17.44
CA THR A 343 4.28 5.30 -17.35
C THR A 343 3.96 5.00 -15.88
N GLY A 344 2.83 5.51 -15.41
CA GLY A 344 2.33 5.29 -14.05
C GLY A 344 1.77 3.88 -13.84
N MET A 345 1.46 3.52 -12.58
CA MET A 345 0.94 2.18 -12.23
C MET A 345 -0.45 1.86 -12.81
N SER A 346 -1.21 2.86 -13.26
CA SER A 346 -2.50 2.68 -13.95
C SER A 346 -2.34 2.26 -15.41
N GLY A 347 -1.12 2.28 -15.96
CA GLY A 347 -0.85 2.02 -17.38
C GLY A 347 -1.22 3.20 -18.30
N GLU A 348 -1.65 4.34 -17.74
CA GLU A 348 -1.76 5.59 -18.49
C GLU A 348 -0.36 6.13 -18.75
N ALA A 349 0.07 6.11 -20.00
CA ALA A 349 1.31 6.75 -20.43
C ALA A 349 1.15 8.27 -20.33
N SER A 350 2.06 8.93 -19.62
CA SER A 350 2.23 10.37 -19.81
C SER A 350 3.12 10.55 -21.04
N PHE A 351 2.66 11.33 -22.02
CA PHE A 351 3.46 11.66 -23.22
C PHE A 351 4.48 12.78 -22.95
N GLU A 352 4.84 12.99 -21.68
CA GLU A 352 5.77 14.02 -21.26
C GLU A 352 6.96 13.37 -20.55
N GLU A 353 8.17 13.85 -20.87
CA GLU A 353 9.38 13.42 -20.17
C GLU A 353 9.29 13.82 -18.69
N LYS A 354 9.35 12.85 -17.79
CA LYS A 354 9.45 13.07 -16.35
C LYS A 354 10.81 12.58 -15.86
N THR A 355 11.26 13.14 -14.74
CA THR A 355 12.44 12.66 -14.02
C THR A 355 11.98 11.76 -12.88
N LEU A 356 12.62 10.61 -12.72
CA LEU A 356 12.54 9.79 -11.52
C LEU A 356 13.87 9.93 -10.78
N LEU A 357 13.82 10.55 -9.60
CA LEU A 357 14.91 10.59 -8.63
C LEU A 357 14.56 9.61 -7.49
N GLY A 358 15.40 8.61 -7.25
CA GLY A 358 15.12 7.55 -6.28
C GLY A 358 16.32 7.19 -5.42
N LEU A 359 16.05 6.88 -4.14
CA LEU A 359 16.99 6.28 -3.20
C LEU A 359 16.53 4.87 -2.86
N ALA A 360 17.46 3.91 -2.90
CA ALA A 360 17.22 2.54 -2.50
C ALA A 360 18.17 2.15 -1.35
N LEU A 361 17.60 1.86 -0.18
CA LEU A 361 18.32 1.34 0.98
C LEU A 361 17.81 -0.06 1.30
N LEU A 362 18.69 -1.05 1.22
CA LEU A 362 18.36 -2.45 1.53
C LEU A 362 19.15 -2.87 2.76
N THR A 363 18.45 -3.15 3.86
CA THR A 363 19.08 -3.57 5.14
C THR A 363 19.11 -5.09 5.31
N GLY A 364 18.44 -5.83 4.42
CA GLY A 364 18.25 -7.28 4.49
C GLY A 364 16.98 -7.68 5.25
N GLU A 365 16.61 -6.93 6.27
CA GLU A 365 15.34 -7.11 7.00
C GLU A 365 14.21 -6.28 6.39
N SER A 366 14.54 -5.11 5.84
CA SER A 366 13.63 -4.24 5.11
C SER A 366 14.33 -3.56 3.94
N ALA A 367 13.53 -3.13 2.97
CA ALA A 367 13.96 -2.35 1.83
C ALA A 367 13.12 -1.08 1.72
N TYR A 368 13.82 0.05 1.63
CA TYR A 368 13.26 1.39 1.64
C TYR A 368 13.53 2.05 0.30
N PHE A 369 12.48 2.59 -0.29
CA PHE A 369 12.56 3.27 -1.57
C PHE A 369 11.91 4.65 -1.45
N LEU A 370 12.72 5.70 -1.38
CA LEU A 370 12.22 7.08 -1.47
C LEU A 370 12.29 7.50 -2.93
N LYS A 371 11.17 7.93 -3.51
CA LYS A 371 11.09 8.32 -4.92
C LYS A 371 10.49 9.70 -5.07
N MET A 372 11.03 10.50 -5.96
CA MET A 372 10.47 11.76 -6.43
C MET A 372 10.29 11.68 -7.95
N ILE A 373 9.08 11.96 -8.43
CA ILE A 373 8.70 11.83 -9.83
C ILE A 373 7.96 13.09 -10.27
N GLY A 374 8.40 13.72 -11.36
CA GLY A 374 7.78 14.94 -11.87
C GLY A 374 8.52 15.55 -13.06
N PRO A 375 8.13 16.74 -13.53
CA PRO A 375 8.84 17.45 -14.59
C PRO A 375 10.31 17.65 -14.27
N LYS A 376 11.18 17.56 -15.27
CA LYS A 376 12.65 17.63 -15.09
C LYS A 376 13.12 18.87 -14.32
N GLU A 377 12.58 20.03 -14.65
CA GLU A 377 12.97 21.29 -14.02
C GLU A 377 12.52 21.35 -12.54
N GLU A 378 11.30 20.88 -12.25
CA GLU A 378 10.75 20.87 -10.89
C GLU A 378 11.46 19.85 -9.98
N VAL A 379 11.78 18.66 -10.49
CA VAL A 379 12.58 17.67 -9.75
C VAL A 379 14.00 18.19 -9.48
N ALA A 380 14.62 18.87 -10.45
CA ALA A 380 15.94 19.47 -10.27
C ALA A 380 15.94 20.58 -9.21
N GLU A 381 14.89 21.41 -9.17
CA GLU A 381 14.68 22.46 -8.17
C GLU A 381 14.57 21.87 -6.75
N HIS A 382 13.82 20.78 -6.60
CA HIS A 382 13.58 20.16 -5.29
C HIS A 382 14.59 19.07 -4.89
N LYS A 383 15.57 18.74 -5.74
CA LYS A 383 16.58 17.71 -5.47
C LYS A 383 17.35 17.94 -4.16
N GLY A 384 17.72 19.19 -3.86
CA GLY A 384 18.43 19.52 -2.61
C GLY A 384 17.56 19.26 -1.37
N ALA A 385 16.28 19.65 -1.43
CA ALA A 385 15.30 19.38 -0.38
C ALA A 385 15.04 17.88 -0.21
N PHE A 386 14.95 17.12 -1.31
CA PHE A 386 14.81 15.67 -1.29
C PHE A 386 15.95 14.97 -0.56
N LEU A 387 17.21 15.36 -0.85
CA LEU A 387 18.37 14.76 -0.20
C LEU A 387 18.46 15.13 1.28
N THR A 388 18.12 16.36 1.62
CA THR A 388 18.06 16.82 3.02
C THR A 388 16.97 16.07 3.80
N PHE A 389 15.80 15.92 3.19
CA PHE A 389 14.70 15.13 3.75
C PHE A 389 15.11 13.67 3.99
N ALA A 390 15.74 13.02 3.00
CA ALA A 390 16.20 11.65 3.13
C ALA A 390 17.21 11.47 4.27
N ALA A 391 18.17 12.39 4.39
CA ALA A 391 19.21 12.35 5.42
C ALA A 391 18.66 12.55 6.84
N ASN A 392 17.62 13.38 6.99
CA ASN A 392 16.98 13.69 8.27
C ASN A 392 15.78 12.80 8.60
N LEU A 393 15.39 11.90 7.70
CA LEU A 393 14.32 10.96 7.96
C LEU A 393 14.79 9.92 8.97
N GLU A 394 14.03 9.74 10.04
CA GLU A 394 14.33 8.79 11.10
C GLU A 394 13.19 7.78 11.28
N GLU A 395 13.52 6.52 11.55
CA GLU A 395 12.56 5.56 12.08
C GLU A 395 12.35 5.78 13.58
N VAL A 396 11.09 5.91 13.98
CA VAL A 396 10.69 5.96 15.39
C VAL A 396 10.54 4.53 15.88
N LYS A 397 11.48 4.10 16.72
CA LYS A 397 11.51 2.76 17.34
C LYS A 397 10.52 2.59 18.47
#